data_AF-A0A7S2YN82-F1
#
_entry.id   AF-A0A7S2YN82-F1
#
_cell.length_a   1.000
_cell.length_b   1.000
_cell.length_c   1.000
_cell.angle_alpha   90.00
_cell.angle_beta   90.00
_cell.angle_gamma   90.00
#
_symmetry.space_group_name_H-M   'P 1'
#
loop_
_entity.id
_entity.type
_entity.pdbx_description
1 polymer ?
#
loop_
_entity_poly.entity_id
_entity_poly.type
_entity_poly.pdbx_seq_one_letter_code
_entity_poly.pdbx_strand_id
1 'polypeptide(L)'
;FTGCLYSPTEMDHDPVFYQSADELDFESMSDDEIIARFSDDGNMYRGSPETQFDGQYWPCAVVFQDNDGAFARDESPKDDKEEITYLVRISQHPAHEPQPWDVHELPRFLTHYPRSSIRYFVKPYRSDVFLHGAFRHPIHIRDEIFPPQWKNLQAES
;
A
#
# COMPACT_ATOMS: atom_id res chain seq x y z
N PHE A 1 -0.44 -4.24 6.97
CA PHE A 1 0.30 -3.81 5.77
C PHE A 1 -0.67 -3.03 4.93
N THR A 2 -0.24 -1.91 4.34
CA THR A 2 -1.10 -1.08 3.48
C THR A 2 -0.72 -1.34 2.03
N GLY A 3 -1.71 -1.60 1.20
CA GLY A 3 -1.52 -1.66 -0.24
C GLY A 3 -2.44 -0.69 -0.96
N CYS A 4 -1.96 -0.16 -2.07
CA CYS A 4 -2.62 0.84 -2.89
C CYS A 4 -2.83 0.25 -4.29
N LEU A 5 -4.04 0.40 -4.86
CA LEU A 5 -4.28 0.03 -6.24
C LEU A 5 -3.34 0.82 -7.15
N TYR A 6 -2.43 0.14 -7.82
CA TYR A 6 -1.47 0.86 -8.64
C TYR A 6 -1.02 -0.02 -9.79
N SER A 7 -0.85 0.64 -10.93
CA SER A 7 -0.24 0.08 -12.12
C SER A 7 0.65 1.17 -12.70
N PRO A 8 1.95 0.89 -12.93
CA PRO A 8 2.82 1.82 -13.63
C PRO A 8 2.19 2.28 -14.96
N THR A 9 2.25 3.58 -15.19
CA THR A 9 1.80 4.27 -16.40
C THR A 9 2.94 4.46 -17.39
N GLU A 10 2.68 5.00 -18.58
CA GLU A 10 3.75 5.34 -19.52
C GLU A 10 4.74 6.36 -18.94
N MET A 11 4.27 7.31 -18.12
CA MET A 11 5.13 8.29 -17.45
C MET A 11 6.05 7.65 -16.41
N ASP A 12 5.60 6.58 -15.79
CA ASP A 12 6.38 5.80 -14.82
C ASP A 12 7.56 5.06 -15.48
N HIS A 13 7.44 4.80 -16.79
CA HIS A 13 8.48 4.23 -17.63
C HIS A 13 9.29 5.29 -18.39
N ASP A 14 8.92 6.57 -18.32
CA ASP A 14 9.63 7.63 -19.00
C ASP A 14 10.99 7.83 -18.34
N PRO A 15 12.08 7.50 -19.04
CA PRO A 15 13.37 7.56 -18.42
C PRO A 15 13.80 9.02 -18.19
N VAL A 16 13.21 10.04 -18.84
CA VAL A 16 13.51 11.45 -18.57
C VAL A 16 13.16 11.84 -17.13
N PHE A 17 12.08 11.28 -16.57
CA PHE A 17 11.64 11.59 -15.21
C PHE A 17 12.57 11.01 -14.13
N TYR A 18 13.17 9.84 -14.39
CA TYR A 18 13.92 9.08 -13.39
C TYR A 18 15.41 8.90 -13.70
N GLN A 19 15.91 9.24 -14.89
CA GLN A 19 17.35 9.18 -15.25
C GLN A 19 18.22 10.15 -14.44
N SER A 20 17.62 11.15 -13.80
CA SER A 20 18.35 12.28 -13.22
C SER A 20 18.82 12.07 -11.78
N ALA A 21 18.64 10.90 -11.16
CA ALA A 21 19.03 10.67 -9.77
C ALA A 21 20.52 10.90 -9.49
N ASP A 22 21.41 10.50 -10.40
CA ASP A 22 22.86 10.75 -10.26
C ASP A 22 23.22 12.26 -10.35
N GLU A 23 22.33 13.08 -10.90
CA GLU A 23 22.48 14.53 -11.01
C GLU A 23 21.61 15.30 -9.99
N LEU A 24 20.64 14.65 -9.36
CA LEU A 24 19.70 15.24 -8.43
C LEU A 24 20.01 14.84 -7.00
N ASP A 25 20.53 15.78 -6.24
CA ASP A 25 20.60 15.68 -4.78
C ASP A 25 19.21 15.89 -4.16
N PHE A 26 18.29 14.92 -4.34
CA PHE A 26 16.93 15.03 -3.80
C PHE A 26 16.92 15.00 -2.27
N GLU A 27 17.96 14.48 -1.62
CA GLU A 27 18.11 14.53 -0.16
C GLU A 27 18.27 15.96 0.37
N SER A 28 18.75 16.88 -0.48
CA SER A 28 18.84 18.31 -0.17
C SER A 28 17.55 19.09 -0.43
N MET A 29 16.56 18.49 -1.12
CA MET A 29 15.31 19.15 -1.47
C MET A 29 14.35 19.21 -0.27
N SER A 30 13.50 20.24 -0.24
CA SER A 30 12.38 20.27 0.70
C SER A 30 11.31 19.23 0.35
N ASP A 31 10.55 18.79 1.34
CA ASP A 31 9.45 17.83 1.14
C ASP A 31 8.47 18.30 0.05
N ASP A 32 8.16 19.60 -0.01
CA ASP A 32 7.26 20.18 -1.02
C ASP A 32 7.85 20.08 -2.43
N GLU A 33 9.16 20.30 -2.59
CA GLU A 33 9.86 20.15 -3.88
C GLU A 33 9.91 18.69 -4.32
N ILE A 34 10.18 17.77 -3.39
CA ILE A 34 10.18 16.33 -3.63
C ILE A 34 8.78 15.89 -4.09
N ILE A 35 7.73 16.28 -3.37
CA ILE A 35 6.35 15.95 -3.72
C ILE A 35 6.01 16.56 -5.08
N ALA A 36 6.28 17.85 -5.31
CA ALA A 36 5.99 18.51 -6.59
C ALA A 36 6.69 17.85 -7.79
N ARG A 37 7.91 17.30 -7.59
CA ARG A 37 8.70 16.68 -8.64
C ARG A 37 8.36 15.22 -8.92
N PHE A 38 8.13 14.44 -7.86
CA PHE A 38 7.98 12.97 -7.95
C PHE A 38 6.55 12.48 -7.76
N SER A 39 5.58 13.40 -7.63
CA SER A 39 4.16 13.06 -7.58
C SER A 39 3.46 13.16 -8.92
N ASP A 40 2.35 12.45 -9.02
CA ASP A 40 1.40 12.55 -10.12
C ASP A 40 -0.03 12.43 -9.56
N ASP A 41 -1.04 12.69 -10.39
CA ASP A 41 -2.44 12.56 -10.00
C ASP A 41 -2.86 11.09 -9.86
N GLY A 42 -3.24 10.73 -8.63
CA GLY A 42 -3.74 9.42 -8.26
C GLY A 42 -5.23 9.18 -8.53
N ASN A 43 -5.97 10.19 -9.01
CA ASN A 43 -7.42 10.12 -9.21
C ASN A 43 -7.85 9.02 -10.18
N MET A 44 -6.99 8.65 -11.14
CA MET A 44 -7.30 7.59 -12.10
C MET A 44 -7.37 6.20 -11.48
N TYR A 45 -6.76 5.99 -10.30
CA TYR A 45 -6.71 4.69 -9.65
C TYR A 45 -7.95 4.38 -8.83
N ARG A 46 -9.13 4.91 -9.15
CA ARG A 46 -10.37 4.67 -8.38
C ARG A 46 -10.74 3.19 -8.35
N GLY A 47 -10.72 2.63 -7.15
CA GLY A 47 -11.08 1.24 -6.94
C GLY A 47 -12.52 1.02 -6.56
N SER A 48 -13.16 0.02 -7.20
CA SER A 48 -14.41 -0.54 -6.68
C SER A 48 -14.08 -1.75 -5.79
N PRO A 49 -14.64 -1.85 -4.57
CA PRO A 49 -14.48 -3.01 -3.71
C PRO A 49 -14.91 -4.34 -4.37
N GLU A 50 -15.76 -4.27 -5.40
CA GLU A 50 -16.39 -5.44 -6.02
C GLU A 50 -15.56 -6.04 -7.17
N THR A 51 -14.69 -5.25 -7.80
CA THR A 51 -13.98 -5.66 -9.03
C THR A 51 -12.48 -5.89 -8.83
N GLN A 52 -11.96 -5.61 -7.63
CA GLN A 52 -10.53 -5.65 -7.37
C GLN A 52 -10.06 -6.94 -6.71
N PHE A 53 -8.97 -7.48 -7.23
CA PHE A 53 -8.30 -8.65 -6.69
C PHE A 53 -7.04 -8.24 -5.93
N ASP A 54 -6.67 -9.02 -4.90
CA ASP A 54 -5.54 -8.72 -4.01
C ASP A 54 -4.20 -8.54 -4.75
N GLY A 55 -4.05 -9.12 -5.95
CA GLY A 55 -2.85 -9.00 -6.78
C GLY A 55 -2.66 -7.65 -7.49
N GLN A 56 -3.61 -6.72 -7.38
CA GLN A 56 -3.50 -5.39 -8.01
C GLN A 56 -2.97 -4.30 -7.07
N TYR A 57 -2.71 -4.66 -5.81
CA TYR A 57 -2.27 -3.69 -4.80
C TYR A 57 -0.76 -3.71 -4.63
N TRP A 58 -0.15 -2.54 -4.75
CA TRP A 58 1.26 -2.32 -4.48
C TRP A 58 1.49 -1.92 -3.02
N PRO A 59 2.61 -2.32 -2.40
CA PRO A 59 3.07 -1.72 -1.15
C PRO A 59 3.05 -0.21 -1.19
N CYS A 60 2.42 0.40 -0.20
CA CYS A 60 2.40 1.86 -0.10
C CYS A 60 2.36 2.35 1.36
N ALA A 61 2.73 3.62 1.53
CA ALA A 61 2.58 4.36 2.78
C ALA A 61 1.65 5.55 2.56
N VAL A 62 0.69 5.74 3.47
CA VAL A 62 -0.12 6.97 3.51
C VAL A 62 0.70 8.03 4.23
N VAL A 63 0.99 9.12 3.52
CA VAL A 63 1.84 10.21 4.03
C VAL A 63 0.97 11.28 4.69
N PHE A 64 -0.08 11.70 3.99
CA PHE A 64 -0.98 12.74 4.45
C PHE A 64 -2.41 12.48 3.95
N GLN A 65 -3.39 12.89 4.75
CA GLN A 65 -4.80 12.90 4.38
C GLN A 65 -5.19 14.33 3.99
N ASP A 66 -5.58 14.52 2.73
CA ASP A 66 -6.03 15.81 2.24
C ASP A 66 -7.53 15.98 2.50
N ASN A 67 -7.84 16.73 3.56
CA ASN A 67 -9.20 17.03 3.98
C ASN A 67 -9.76 18.31 3.35
N ASP A 68 -8.88 19.21 2.90
CA ASP A 68 -9.25 20.57 2.49
C ASP A 68 -9.13 20.76 0.97
N GLY A 69 -8.78 19.70 0.23
CA GLY A 69 -8.45 19.80 -1.18
C GLY A 69 -7.22 20.67 -1.40
N ALA A 70 -6.25 20.65 -0.47
CA ALA A 70 -5.03 21.43 -0.57
C ALA A 70 -4.22 21.08 -1.85
N PHE A 71 -4.37 19.85 -2.35
CA PHE A 71 -3.81 19.44 -3.63
C PHE A 71 -4.75 19.74 -4.82
N ALA A 72 -6.06 19.86 -4.58
CA ALA A 72 -7.11 20.04 -5.59
C ALA A 72 -7.05 21.45 -6.20
N ARG A 73 -6.10 21.63 -7.12
CA ARG A 73 -5.87 22.88 -7.86
C ARG A 73 -6.82 23.11 -9.02
N ASP A 74 -7.72 22.18 -9.33
CA ASP A 74 -8.65 22.32 -10.44
C ASP A 74 -10.07 22.58 -9.96
N GLU A 75 -10.72 23.59 -10.57
CA GLU A 75 -12.05 24.11 -10.24
C GLU A 75 -13.16 23.16 -10.73
N SER A 76 -12.98 21.85 -10.56
CA SER A 76 -14.03 20.89 -10.87
C SER A 76 -15.24 21.10 -9.95
N PRO A 77 -16.48 21.04 -10.47
CA PRO A 77 -17.67 21.43 -9.73
C PRO A 77 -17.78 20.68 -8.40
N LYS A 78 -17.96 21.44 -7.31
CA LYS A 78 -18.25 20.92 -5.97
C LYS A 78 -19.58 20.17 -5.98
N ASP A 79 -19.55 18.88 -6.29
CA ASP A 79 -20.62 17.97 -5.87
C ASP A 79 -20.56 17.87 -4.34
N ASP A 80 -21.72 17.84 -3.68
CA ASP A 80 -21.92 18.05 -2.22
C ASP A 80 -21.26 17.02 -1.28
N LYS A 81 -20.30 16.23 -1.76
CA LYS A 81 -19.49 15.29 -0.98
C LYS A 81 -18.03 15.43 -1.42
N GLU A 82 -17.29 16.33 -0.77
CA GLU A 82 -15.83 16.37 -0.89
C GLU A 82 -15.27 14.98 -0.51
N GLU A 83 -14.81 14.25 -1.53
CA GLU A 83 -14.25 12.91 -1.35
C GLU A 83 -12.86 13.06 -0.71
N ILE A 84 -12.67 12.43 0.46
CA ILE A 84 -11.38 12.48 1.16
C ILE A 84 -10.30 11.83 0.28
N THR A 85 -9.25 12.57 -0.02
CA THR A 85 -8.10 12.09 -0.79
C THR A 85 -6.84 12.03 0.07
N TYR A 86 -5.80 11.40 -0.46
CA TYR A 86 -4.55 11.13 0.26
C TYR A 86 -3.34 11.42 -0.62
N LEU A 87 -2.25 11.81 0.03
CA LEU A 87 -0.91 11.69 -0.52
C LEU A 87 -0.37 10.32 -0.11
N VAL A 88 -0.04 9.49 -1.09
CA VAL A 88 0.55 8.16 -0.84
C VAL A 88 1.91 8.04 -1.49
N ARG A 89 2.82 7.33 -0.84
CA ARG A 89 4.09 6.88 -1.41
C ARG A 89 3.95 5.45 -1.86
N ILE A 90 4.18 5.19 -3.15
CA ILE A 90 4.24 3.84 -3.70
C ILE A 90 5.64 3.28 -3.48
N SER A 91 5.72 2.00 -3.11
CA SER A 91 6.97 1.25 -2.97
C SER A 91 6.99 0.09 -3.96
N GLN A 92 8.18 -0.30 -4.41
CA GLN A 92 8.34 -1.39 -5.37
C GLN A 92 7.68 -2.68 -4.86
N HIS A 93 6.84 -3.28 -5.71
CA HIS A 93 6.28 -4.59 -5.42
C HIS A 93 7.30 -5.68 -5.81
N PRO A 94 7.74 -6.56 -4.89
CA PRO A 94 8.82 -7.54 -5.15
C PRO A 94 8.52 -8.54 -6.27
N ALA A 95 7.26 -8.78 -6.59
CA ALA A 95 6.84 -9.67 -7.68
C ALA A 95 6.83 -9.02 -9.07
N HIS A 96 7.07 -7.71 -9.19
CA HIS A 96 7.11 -7.00 -10.46
C HIS A 96 8.55 -6.61 -10.82
N GLU A 97 8.80 -6.38 -12.11
CA GLU A 97 10.08 -5.86 -12.59
C GLU A 97 10.40 -4.51 -11.92
N PRO A 98 11.68 -4.26 -11.56
CA PRO A 98 12.10 -2.98 -11.01
C PRO A 98 11.65 -1.82 -11.91
N GLN A 99 10.99 -0.85 -11.30
CA GLN A 99 10.60 0.37 -12.00
C GLN A 99 11.76 1.37 -12.03
N PRO A 100 11.79 2.34 -12.96
CA PRO A 100 12.88 3.32 -13.01
C PRO A 100 13.15 4.03 -11.68
N TRP A 101 12.11 4.43 -10.92
CA TRP A 101 12.33 5.01 -9.59
C TRP A 101 13.00 4.04 -8.60
N ASP A 102 12.73 2.74 -8.69
CA ASP A 102 13.30 1.75 -7.78
C ASP A 102 14.78 1.54 -8.11
N VAL A 103 15.11 1.44 -9.40
CA VAL A 103 16.49 1.33 -9.90
C VAL A 103 17.34 2.54 -9.50
N HIS A 104 16.74 3.72 -9.49
CA HIS A 104 17.41 4.98 -9.18
C HIS A 104 17.23 5.43 -7.72
N GLU A 105 16.66 4.59 -6.85
CA GLU A 105 16.40 4.88 -5.43
C GLU A 105 15.57 6.17 -5.18
N LEU A 106 14.75 6.56 -6.16
CA LEU A 106 13.88 7.73 -6.10
C LEU A 106 12.50 7.40 -5.49
N PRO A 107 11.83 8.37 -4.86
CA PRO A 107 10.48 8.16 -4.37
C PRO A 107 9.45 8.23 -5.52
N ARG A 108 8.31 7.55 -5.34
CA ARG A 108 7.12 7.70 -6.18
C ARG A 108 5.92 8.09 -5.33
N PHE A 109 5.33 9.25 -5.61
CA PHE A 109 4.15 9.74 -4.89
C PHE A 109 2.92 9.82 -5.79
N LEU A 110 1.75 9.69 -5.20
CA LEU A 110 0.47 9.99 -5.85
C LEU A 110 -0.32 10.96 -4.95
N THR A 111 -0.73 12.09 -5.53
CA THR A 111 -1.64 13.07 -4.92
C THR A 111 -3.08 12.72 -5.26
N HIS A 112 -4.05 13.35 -4.60
CA HIS A 112 -5.48 13.11 -4.86
C HIS A 112 -5.90 11.63 -4.82
N TYR A 113 -5.15 10.81 -4.08
CA TYR A 113 -5.32 9.38 -4.16
C TYR A 113 -6.60 8.98 -3.41
N PRO A 114 -7.58 8.35 -4.07
CA PRO A 114 -8.90 8.15 -3.48
C PRO A 114 -8.87 7.10 -2.37
N ARG A 115 -9.67 7.32 -1.31
CA ARG A 115 -9.74 6.39 -0.16
C ARG A 115 -10.05 4.95 -0.57
N SER A 116 -10.91 4.78 -1.56
CA SER A 116 -11.37 3.47 -2.05
C SER A 116 -10.25 2.61 -2.62
N SER A 117 -9.13 3.22 -2.98
CA SER A 117 -7.97 2.56 -3.59
C SER A 117 -6.91 2.15 -2.58
N ILE A 118 -7.09 2.52 -1.31
CA ILE A 118 -6.21 2.14 -0.20
C ILE A 118 -6.83 0.97 0.56
N ARG A 119 -6.09 -0.13 0.66
CA ARG A 119 -6.52 -1.34 1.37
C ARG A 119 -5.55 -1.71 2.49
N TYR A 120 -6.11 -2.04 3.65
CA TYR A 120 -5.35 -2.54 4.79
C TYR A 120 -5.43 -4.06 4.82
N PHE A 121 -4.28 -4.69 4.70
CA PHE A 121 -4.14 -6.13 4.79
C PHE A 121 -3.68 -6.51 6.20
N VAL A 122 -4.40 -7.44 6.80
CA VAL A 122 -3.95 -8.10 8.03
C VAL A 122 -2.79 -9.02 7.65
N LYS A 123 -1.60 -8.74 8.17
CA LYS A 123 -0.45 -9.59 7.89
C LYS A 123 -0.66 -10.93 8.63
N PRO A 124 -0.63 -12.08 7.95
CA PRO A 124 -0.74 -13.37 8.60
C PRO A 124 0.35 -13.51 9.67
N TYR A 125 0.02 -14.14 10.78
CA TYR A 125 0.96 -14.39 11.87
C TYR A 125 1.58 -13.14 12.51
N ARG A 126 0.90 -11.99 12.41
CA ARG A 126 1.31 -10.72 13.05
C ARG A 126 0.22 -10.10 13.92
N SER A 127 -0.82 -10.86 14.24
CA SER A 127 -1.71 -10.50 15.34
C SER A 127 -0.98 -10.61 16.68
N ASP A 128 -1.56 -10.03 17.73
CA ASP A 128 -0.95 -9.95 19.05
C ASP A 128 -0.51 -11.31 19.63
N VAL A 129 -1.16 -12.40 19.21
CA VAL A 129 -0.79 -13.77 19.61
C VAL A 129 0.62 -14.19 19.12
N PHE A 130 1.17 -13.48 18.13
CA PHE A 130 2.50 -13.71 17.55
C PHE A 130 3.55 -12.67 17.98
N LEU A 131 3.19 -11.68 18.81
CA LEU A 131 4.16 -10.73 19.35
C LEU A 131 5.13 -11.47 20.29
N HIS A 132 6.42 -11.13 20.19
CA HIS A 132 7.43 -11.66 21.10
C HIS A 132 7.16 -11.13 22.51
N GLY A 133 7.03 -12.02 23.50
CA GLY A 133 6.65 -11.67 24.86
C GLY A 133 5.14 -11.55 25.11
N ALA A 134 4.29 -11.75 24.09
CA ALA A 134 2.85 -11.90 24.33
C ALA A 134 2.60 -13.13 25.20
N PHE A 135 1.80 -12.95 26.25
CA PHE A 135 1.45 -14.00 27.17
C PHE A 135 0.48 -14.98 26.48
N ARG A 136 0.95 -16.22 26.27
CA ARG A 136 0.13 -17.31 25.75
C ARG A 136 -0.29 -18.17 26.94
N HIS A 137 -1.58 -18.22 27.25
CA HIS A 137 -2.09 -19.24 28.17
C HIS A 137 -2.34 -20.51 27.36
N PRO A 138 -1.68 -21.63 27.66
CA PRO A 138 -2.05 -22.90 27.07
C PRO A 138 -3.49 -23.22 27.47
N ILE A 139 -4.38 -23.28 26.49
CA ILE A 139 -5.74 -23.77 26.71
C ILE A 139 -5.67 -25.28 26.59
N HIS A 140 -5.71 -25.97 27.73
CA HIS A 140 -5.84 -27.42 27.78
C HIS A 140 -7.28 -27.79 27.43
N ILE A 141 -7.51 -28.03 26.14
CA ILE A 141 -8.75 -28.62 25.67
C ILE A 141 -8.65 -30.13 25.90
N ARG A 142 -9.67 -30.72 26.53
CA ARG A 142 -9.65 -32.16 26.81
C ARG A 142 -9.86 -32.97 25.53
N ASP A 143 -9.11 -34.06 25.37
CA ASP A 143 -9.15 -34.90 24.17
C ASP A 143 -10.53 -35.55 23.93
N GLU A 144 -11.39 -35.66 24.95
CA GLU A 144 -12.70 -36.28 24.80
C GLU A 144 -13.69 -35.43 23.98
N ILE A 145 -13.42 -34.12 23.81
CA ILE A 145 -14.33 -33.26 23.03
C ILE A 145 -14.14 -33.41 21.53
N PHE A 146 -12.99 -33.94 21.10
CA PHE A 146 -12.70 -34.14 19.69
C PHE A 146 -13.27 -35.47 19.21
N PRO A 147 -13.99 -35.48 18.07
CA PRO A 147 -14.50 -36.72 17.49
C PRO A 147 -13.37 -37.73 17.25
N PRO A 148 -13.59 -39.04 17.46
CA PRO A 148 -12.55 -40.06 17.24
C PRO A 148 -11.92 -40.01 15.85
N GLN A 149 -12.65 -39.57 14.83
CA GLN A 149 -12.17 -39.46 13.45
C GLN A 149 -11.14 -38.33 13.24
N TRP A 150 -11.02 -37.40 14.20
CA TRP A 150 -10.04 -36.30 14.16
C TRP A 150 -8.80 -36.59 14.99
N LYS A 151 -8.81 -37.69 15.76
CA LYS A 151 -7.64 -38.14 16.51
C LYS A 151 -6.69 -38.82 15.52
N ASN A 152 -5.39 -38.62 15.72
CA ASN A 152 -4.39 -39.32 14.92
C ASN A 152 -4.67 -40.82 14.99
N LEU A 153 -4.58 -41.49 13.84
CA LEU A 153 -4.63 -42.95 13.75
C LEU A 153 -3.57 -43.48 14.71
N GLN A 154 -4.00 -44.19 15.77
CA GLN A 154 -3.03 -44.82 16.65
C GLN A 154 -2.26 -45.84 15.82
N ALA A 155 -0.93 -45.72 15.79
CA ALA A 155 -0.10 -46.73 15.18
C ALA A 155 -0.33 -48.04 15.95
N GLU A 156 -0.91 -49.04 15.29
CA GLU A 156 -1.07 -50.37 15.85
C GLU A 156 0.32 -50.90 16.23
N SER A 157 0.55 -51.13 17.52
CA SER A 157 1.76 -51.75 18.08
C SER A 157 1.56 -53.24 18.30
#